data_AF-A0A9X4QZQ6-F1
#
_entry.id   AF-A0A9X4QZQ6-F1
#
_cell.length_a   1.000
_cell.length_b   1.000
_cell.length_c   1.000
_cell.angle_alpha   90.00
_cell.angle_beta   90.00
_cell.angle_gamma   90.00
#
_symmetry.space_group_name_H-M   'P 1'
#
loop_
_entity.id
_entity.type
_entity.pdbx_description
1 polymer ?
#
loop_
_entity_poly.entity_id
_entity_poly.type
_entity_poly.pdbx_seq_one_letter_code
_entity_poly.pdbx_strand_id
1 'polypeptide(L)'
;MEDFGKKFTPNAHKSLVSKWEKGQSQPSVERLKKLAEIGDVSVDYLISGNKITYNNFIKKIKNNDEYLKEELSEKLLNFIESLFQDYEEIKNEQSQIINLFLAFQEELDISISELIPRFTELIYDQELDFYIEGSYILYTEDIYKITTKIYLIDYIYELLVQISLDYPSIYYRNLIEILGSAKDEIINVSFKKNNYTDTQQTSFKPKFIREAVYNDYTTDINKIIEKIRKYNLHQNK
;
A
#
# COMPACT_ATOMS: atom_id res chain seq x y z
N MET A 1 21.66 29.37 21.96
CA MET A 1 21.99 29.53 20.52
C MET A 1 23.47 29.83 20.28
N GLU A 2 24.10 30.77 21.01
CA GLU A 2 25.54 31.02 20.84
C GLU A 2 26.40 29.77 21.08
N ASP A 3 26.01 28.91 22.02
CA ASP A 3 26.74 27.67 22.29
C ASP A 3 26.55 26.58 21.24
N PHE A 4 25.48 26.64 20.44
CA PHE A 4 25.28 25.71 19.32
C PHE A 4 26.22 26.03 18.17
N GLY A 5 26.36 27.32 17.84
CA GLY A 5 27.25 27.79 16.78
C GLY A 5 28.73 27.47 16.99
N LYS A 6 29.15 27.35 18.26
CA LYS A 6 30.52 26.98 18.67
C LYS A 6 30.85 25.50 18.42
N LYS A 7 29.86 24.64 18.12
CA LYS A 7 30.08 23.22 17.81
C LYS A 7 30.59 22.97 16.39
N PHE A 8 30.74 24.02 15.58
CA PHE A 8 31.15 23.96 14.17
C PHE A 8 32.52 24.59 13.98
N THR A 9 33.30 24.11 13.01
CA THR A 9 34.58 24.69 12.64
C THR A 9 34.56 25.05 11.15
N PRO A 10 34.76 26.33 10.77
CA PRO A 10 34.78 27.51 11.64
C PRO A 10 33.42 27.75 12.33
N ASN A 11 33.44 28.45 13.47
CA ASN A 11 32.25 28.75 14.28
C ASN A 11 31.11 29.32 13.41
N ALA A 12 29.91 28.80 13.60
CA ALA A 12 28.72 29.32 12.95
C ALA A 12 28.14 30.46 13.79
N HIS A 13 28.16 31.69 13.28
CA HIS A 13 27.52 32.82 13.98
C HIS A 13 26.02 32.60 14.14
N LYS A 14 25.43 33.16 15.20
CA LYS A 14 23.99 33.09 15.49
C LYS A 14 23.11 33.50 14.29
N SER A 15 23.54 34.51 13.53
CA SER A 15 22.86 34.95 12.31
C SER A 15 22.89 33.90 11.20
N LEU A 16 23.97 33.12 11.09
CA LEU A 16 24.09 32.05 10.11
C LEU A 16 23.25 30.84 10.50
N VAL A 17 23.26 30.44 11.77
CA VAL A 17 22.38 29.37 12.29
C VAL A 17 20.91 29.75 12.08
N SER A 18 20.53 30.99 12.37
CA SER A 18 19.15 31.46 12.15
C SER A 18 18.75 31.45 10.67
N LYS A 19 19.69 31.69 9.75
CA LYS A 19 19.42 31.55 8.30
C LYS A 19 19.21 30.09 7.91
N TRP A 20 19.94 29.13 8.50
CA TRP A 20 19.71 27.70 8.26
C TRP A 20 18.31 27.28 8.73
N GLU A 21 17.93 27.64 9.96
CA GLU A 21 16.61 27.31 10.53
C GLU A 21 15.44 27.88 9.71
N LYS A 22 15.65 29.05 9.07
CA LYS A 22 14.65 29.71 8.22
C LYS A 22 14.73 29.29 6.75
N GLY A 23 15.61 28.37 6.39
CA GLY A 23 15.83 27.95 5.00
C GLY A 23 16.39 29.04 4.08
N GLN A 24 16.96 30.12 4.63
CA GLN A 24 17.51 31.25 3.88
C GLN A 24 18.92 30.99 3.34
N SER A 25 19.59 29.95 3.84
CA SER A 25 20.89 29.48 3.33
C SER A 25 21.09 28.01 3.67
N GLN A 26 21.87 27.29 2.88
CA GLN A 26 22.26 25.91 3.19
C GLN A 26 23.61 25.85 3.95
N PRO A 27 23.77 24.95 4.93
CA PRO A 27 25.08 24.65 5.51
C PRO A 27 26.00 23.97 4.48
N SER A 28 27.32 24.03 4.70
CA SER A 28 28.28 23.27 3.90
C SER A 28 28.20 21.77 4.20
N VAL A 29 28.75 20.92 3.32
CA VAL A 29 28.77 19.45 3.50
C VAL A 29 29.38 19.04 4.84
N GLU A 30 30.46 19.67 5.27
CA GLU A 30 31.09 19.40 6.59
C GLU A 30 30.17 19.77 7.75
N ARG A 31 29.47 20.90 7.65
CA ARG A 31 28.52 21.34 8.67
C ARG A 31 27.27 20.46 8.70
N LEU A 32 26.80 19.98 7.54
CA LEU A 32 25.73 19.00 7.45
C LEU A 32 26.11 17.69 8.15
N LYS A 33 27.32 17.16 7.92
CA LYS A 33 27.82 15.98 8.64
C LYS A 33 27.85 16.20 10.15
N LYS A 34 28.29 17.38 10.60
CA LYS A 34 28.33 17.68 12.03
C LYS A 34 26.94 17.88 12.63
N LEU A 35 26.01 18.49 11.90
CA LEU A 35 24.60 18.58 12.28
C LEU A 35 23.98 17.19 12.43
N ALA A 36 24.28 16.29 11.49
CA ALA A 36 23.81 14.92 11.48
C ALA A 36 24.31 14.15 12.71
N GLU A 37 25.62 14.26 13.01
CA GLU A 37 26.23 13.69 14.21
C GLU A 37 25.63 14.26 15.52
N ILE A 38 25.41 15.58 15.60
CA ILE A 38 24.83 16.22 16.80
C ILE A 38 23.38 15.80 17.01
N GLY A 39 22.62 15.64 15.92
CA GLY A 39 21.21 15.28 15.95
C GLY A 39 20.94 13.79 15.98
N ASP A 40 21.98 12.95 15.91
CA ASP A 40 21.88 11.49 15.71
C ASP A 40 20.95 11.11 14.53
N VAL A 41 21.12 11.83 13.42
CA VAL A 41 20.33 11.67 12.19
C VAL A 41 21.26 11.56 10.99
N SER A 42 20.74 11.08 9.85
CA SER A 42 21.53 11.04 8.61
C SER A 42 21.68 12.43 7.98
N VAL A 43 22.75 12.63 7.20
CA VAL A 43 22.88 13.84 6.36
C VAL A 43 21.71 13.92 5.36
N ASP A 44 21.27 12.78 4.85
CA ASP A 44 20.14 12.72 3.93
C ASP A 44 18.84 13.18 4.60
N TYR A 45 18.62 12.88 5.89
CA TYR A 45 17.50 13.42 6.66
C TYR A 45 17.53 14.95 6.72
N LEU A 46 18.70 15.55 6.95
CA LEU A 46 18.82 17.02 6.99
C LEU A 46 18.55 17.68 5.64
N ILE A 47 18.76 16.98 4.53
CA ILE A 47 18.59 17.52 3.17
C ILE A 47 17.18 17.26 2.64
N SER A 48 16.69 16.03 2.80
CA SER A 48 15.46 15.55 2.18
C SER A 48 14.25 15.53 3.13
N GLY A 49 14.48 15.59 4.44
CA GLY A 49 13.46 15.33 5.45
C GLY A 49 13.18 13.84 5.70
N ASN A 50 13.74 12.93 4.88
CA ASN A 50 13.53 11.49 5.03
C ASN A 50 14.38 10.95 6.18
N LYS A 51 13.72 10.48 7.24
CA LYS A 51 14.37 9.98 8.47
C LYS A 51 15.37 8.85 8.20
N ILE A 52 15.19 8.11 7.11
CA ILE A 52 16.01 6.96 6.75
C ILE A 52 16.18 6.83 5.23
N THR A 53 17.37 6.44 4.79
CA THR A 53 17.65 6.08 3.39
C THR A 53 17.23 4.65 3.12
N TYR A 54 16.89 4.29 1.87
CA TYR A 54 16.54 2.91 1.49
C TYR A 54 17.57 1.85 1.95
N ASN A 55 18.87 2.10 1.75
CA ASN A 55 19.91 1.14 2.18
C ASN A 55 19.96 0.94 3.70
N ASN A 56 19.77 2.00 4.48
CA ASN A 56 19.68 1.89 5.94
C ASN A 56 18.40 1.21 6.38
N PHE A 57 17.29 1.45 5.68
CA PHE A 57 16.02 0.77 5.93
C PHE A 57 16.15 -0.74 5.72
N ILE A 58 16.68 -1.17 4.56
CA ILE A 58 16.97 -2.60 4.30
C ILE A 58 17.86 -3.20 5.39
N LYS A 59 18.93 -2.51 5.81
CA LYS A 59 19.81 -3.00 6.87
C LYS A 59 19.06 -3.20 8.19
N LYS A 60 18.18 -2.27 8.55
CA LYS A 60 17.35 -2.39 9.75
C LYS A 60 16.37 -3.55 9.66
N ILE A 61 15.67 -3.72 8.53
CA ILE A 61 14.80 -4.88 8.29
C ILE A 61 15.59 -6.19 8.46
N LYS A 62 16.72 -6.34 7.76
CA LYS A 62 17.56 -7.54 7.81
C LYS A 62 18.12 -7.85 9.19
N ASN A 63 18.32 -6.82 10.01
CA ASN A 63 18.79 -6.96 11.38
C ASN A 63 17.65 -7.14 12.40
N ASN A 64 16.39 -7.26 11.96
CA ASN A 64 15.21 -7.35 12.82
C ASN A 64 15.13 -6.19 13.83
N ASP A 65 15.35 -4.96 13.38
CA ASP A 65 15.26 -3.75 14.21
C ASP A 65 13.83 -3.60 14.79
N GLU A 66 13.69 -3.81 16.10
CA GLU A 66 12.40 -3.84 16.80
C GLU A 66 11.66 -2.49 16.74
N TYR A 67 12.40 -1.38 16.87
CA TYR A 67 11.83 -0.04 16.77
C TYR A 67 11.25 0.23 15.38
N LEU A 68 11.97 -0.16 14.31
CA LEU A 68 11.45 -0.03 12.96
C LEU A 68 10.20 -0.90 12.75
N LYS A 69 10.15 -2.10 13.35
CA LYS A 69 9.00 -3.00 13.26
C LYS A 69 7.76 -2.40 13.92
N GLU A 70 7.92 -1.78 15.09
CA GLU A 70 6.84 -1.06 15.78
C GLU A 70 6.33 0.12 14.94
N GLU A 71 7.22 1.00 14.47
CA GLU A 71 6.82 2.14 13.62
C GLU A 71 6.13 1.70 12.32
N LEU A 72 6.60 0.60 11.69
CA LEU A 72 5.95 0.04 10.51
C LEU A 72 4.56 -0.51 10.81
N SER A 73 4.39 -1.17 11.97
CA SER A 73 3.09 -1.68 12.41
C SER A 73 2.08 -0.54 12.55
N GLU A 74 2.47 0.56 13.20
CA GLU A 74 1.63 1.74 13.34
C GLU A 74 1.28 2.36 11.98
N LYS A 75 2.26 2.46 11.07
CA LYS A 75 2.04 3.00 9.73
C LYS A 75 1.11 2.14 8.88
N LEU A 76 1.25 0.81 8.95
CA LEU A 76 0.34 -0.13 8.30
C LEU A 76 -1.08 0.05 8.82
N LEU A 77 -1.26 0.08 10.14
CA LEU A 77 -2.57 0.26 10.77
C LEU A 77 -3.21 1.58 10.32
N ASN A 78 -2.49 2.69 10.45
CA ASN A 78 -2.98 4.01 10.07
C ASN A 78 -3.36 4.09 8.58
N PHE A 79 -2.55 3.50 7.70
CA PHE A 79 -2.85 3.48 6.28
C PHE A 79 -4.09 2.65 5.99
N ILE A 80 -4.18 1.44 6.52
CA ILE A 80 -5.33 0.55 6.29
C ILE A 80 -6.60 1.20 6.83
N GLU A 81 -6.59 1.76 8.05
CA GLU A 81 -7.74 2.47 8.62
C GLU A 81 -8.18 3.64 7.72
N SER A 82 -7.23 4.37 7.11
CA SER A 82 -7.55 5.44 6.16
C SER A 82 -8.27 4.94 4.91
N LEU A 83 -8.03 3.69 4.47
CA LEU A 83 -8.73 3.11 3.32
C LEU A 83 -10.23 2.92 3.59
N PHE A 84 -10.61 2.62 4.83
CA PHE A 84 -12.01 2.41 5.21
C PHE A 84 -12.79 3.72 5.40
N GLN A 85 -12.10 4.84 5.64
CA GLN A 85 -12.74 6.15 5.79
C GLN A 85 -13.08 6.80 4.44
N ASP A 86 -12.30 6.54 3.40
CA ASP A 86 -12.38 7.20 2.09
C ASP A 86 -13.15 6.40 1.01
N TYR A 87 -14.07 5.52 1.41
CA TYR A 87 -14.72 4.54 0.53
C TYR A 87 -15.45 5.12 -0.71
N GLU A 88 -15.74 6.42 -0.73
CA GLU A 88 -16.49 7.05 -1.83
C GLU A 88 -15.64 7.38 -3.08
N GLU A 89 -14.30 7.49 -3.01
CA GLU A 89 -13.49 8.03 -4.13
C GLU A 89 -12.77 7.00 -5.01
N ILE A 90 -12.53 5.75 -4.58
CA ILE A 90 -11.81 4.72 -5.36
C ILE A 90 -12.56 3.38 -5.33
N LYS A 91 -13.67 3.30 -6.08
CA LYS A 91 -14.64 2.18 -5.95
C LYS A 91 -14.14 0.78 -6.31
N ASN A 92 -13.11 0.60 -7.16
CA ASN A 92 -12.79 -0.75 -7.66
C ASN A 92 -11.61 -1.43 -6.92
N GLU A 93 -10.46 -0.76 -6.78
CA GLU A 93 -9.28 -1.34 -6.12
C GLU A 93 -9.47 -1.49 -4.59
N GLN A 94 -10.05 -0.48 -3.93
CA GLN A 94 -10.38 -0.57 -2.50
C GLN A 94 -11.40 -1.69 -2.21
N SER A 95 -12.30 -1.98 -3.15
CA SER A 95 -13.29 -3.05 -2.99
C SER A 95 -12.63 -4.43 -2.86
N GLN A 96 -11.53 -4.69 -3.56
CA GLN A 96 -10.83 -5.98 -3.46
C GLN A 96 -10.20 -6.18 -2.09
N ILE A 97 -9.53 -5.14 -1.57
CA ILE A 97 -8.95 -5.12 -0.23
C ILE A 97 -10.04 -5.33 0.83
N ILE A 98 -11.14 -4.57 0.76
CA ILE A 98 -12.25 -4.66 1.70
C ILE A 98 -12.87 -6.06 1.67
N ASN A 99 -13.12 -6.62 0.48
CA ASN A 99 -13.67 -7.97 0.34
C ASN A 99 -12.77 -9.02 0.98
N LEU A 100 -11.45 -8.88 0.83
CA LEU A 100 -10.50 -9.83 1.40
C LEU A 100 -10.42 -9.69 2.93
N PHE A 101 -10.42 -8.45 3.46
CA PHE A 101 -10.55 -8.22 4.90
C PHE A 101 -11.84 -8.81 5.48
N LEU A 102 -12.98 -8.62 4.82
CA LEU A 102 -14.25 -9.20 5.23
C LEU A 102 -14.20 -10.73 5.22
N ALA A 103 -13.53 -11.33 4.24
CA ALA A 103 -13.34 -12.78 4.20
C ALA A 103 -12.51 -13.30 5.39
N PHE A 104 -11.42 -12.60 5.75
CA PHE A 104 -10.65 -12.90 6.96
C PHE A 104 -11.48 -12.76 8.23
N GLN A 105 -12.27 -11.70 8.34
CA GLN A 105 -13.13 -11.47 9.50
C GLN A 105 -14.22 -12.54 9.61
N GLU A 106 -14.90 -12.88 8.52
CA GLU A 106 -15.99 -13.86 8.53
C GLU A 106 -15.53 -15.29 8.83
N GLU A 107 -14.36 -15.69 8.31
CA GLU A 107 -13.89 -17.07 8.43
C GLU A 107 -13.02 -17.33 9.65
N LEU A 108 -12.28 -16.33 10.13
CA LEU A 108 -11.32 -16.49 11.23
C LEU A 108 -11.63 -15.64 12.46
N ASP A 109 -12.63 -14.74 12.40
CA ASP A 109 -12.93 -13.75 13.45
C ASP A 109 -11.73 -12.83 13.78
N ILE A 110 -10.91 -12.53 12.75
CA ILE A 110 -9.71 -11.71 12.87
C ILE A 110 -10.01 -10.27 12.43
N SER A 111 -9.58 -9.32 13.26
CA SER A 111 -9.66 -7.88 12.98
C SER A 111 -8.45 -7.36 12.19
N ILE A 112 -8.54 -6.12 11.68
CA ILE A 112 -7.43 -5.47 10.96
C ILE A 112 -6.16 -5.41 11.82
N SER A 113 -6.29 -5.06 13.10
CA SER A 113 -5.14 -4.94 14.02
C SER A 113 -4.42 -6.28 14.20
N GLU A 114 -5.13 -7.39 14.12
CA GLU A 114 -4.56 -8.75 14.23
C GLU A 114 -3.90 -9.23 12.92
N LEU A 115 -4.16 -8.58 11.79
CA LEU A 115 -3.43 -8.80 10.53
C LEU A 115 -2.11 -8.02 10.47
N ILE A 116 -1.97 -6.92 11.22
CA ILE A 116 -0.76 -6.08 11.21
C ILE A 116 0.51 -6.88 11.56
N PRO A 117 0.54 -7.71 12.62
CA PRO A 117 1.73 -8.51 12.92
C PRO A 117 2.11 -9.43 11.77
N ARG A 118 1.14 -10.06 11.10
CA ARG A 118 1.37 -10.94 9.96
C ARG A 118 1.95 -10.20 8.76
N PHE A 119 1.46 -8.98 8.48
CA PHE A 119 2.08 -8.13 7.46
C PHE A 119 3.53 -7.81 7.81
N THR A 120 3.82 -7.45 9.06
CA THR A 120 5.21 -7.19 9.46
C THR A 120 6.09 -8.43 9.40
N GLU A 121 5.55 -9.61 9.68
CA GLU A 121 6.30 -10.87 9.51
C GLU A 121 6.68 -11.10 8.06
N LEU A 122 5.76 -10.89 7.11
CA LEU A 122 6.05 -10.99 5.67
C LEU A 122 7.12 -9.98 5.22
N ILE A 123 7.08 -8.74 5.72
CA ILE A 123 8.04 -7.68 5.38
C ILE A 123 9.46 -8.00 5.88
N TYR A 124 9.55 -8.64 7.04
CA TYR A 124 10.83 -9.00 7.67
C TYR A 124 11.35 -10.39 7.25
N ASP A 125 10.57 -11.14 6.47
CA ASP A 125 10.99 -12.42 5.91
C ASP A 125 12.08 -12.20 4.85
N GLN A 126 13.21 -12.87 5.02
CA GLN A 126 14.36 -12.75 4.13
C GLN A 126 14.14 -13.41 2.77
N GLU A 127 13.21 -14.36 2.68
CA GLU A 127 12.82 -15.01 1.43
C GLU A 127 11.78 -14.18 0.65
N LEU A 128 11.17 -13.17 1.29
CA LEU A 128 10.16 -12.28 0.72
C LEU A 128 10.63 -10.83 0.66
N ASP A 129 11.91 -10.62 0.33
CA ASP A 129 12.55 -9.29 0.33
C ASP A 129 11.93 -8.30 -0.68
N PHE A 130 11.10 -8.78 -1.61
CA PHE A 130 10.32 -7.97 -2.52
C PHE A 130 9.26 -7.10 -1.84
N TYR A 131 8.86 -7.38 -0.59
CA TYR A 131 7.98 -6.48 0.19
C TYR A 131 8.71 -5.28 0.81
N ILE A 132 10.05 -5.26 0.79
CA ILE A 132 10.82 -4.18 1.42
C ILE A 132 10.61 -2.84 0.72
N GLU A 133 10.47 -2.82 -0.62
CA GLU A 133 10.25 -1.58 -1.37
C GLU A 133 8.92 -0.92 -0.99
N GLY A 134 7.84 -1.70 -0.93
CA GLY A 134 6.53 -1.18 -0.54
C GLY A 134 6.48 -0.69 0.91
N SER A 135 7.09 -1.41 1.84
CA SER A 135 7.21 -0.96 3.24
C SER A 135 8.06 0.30 3.39
N TYR A 136 9.11 0.48 2.58
CA TYR A 136 9.88 1.71 2.57
C TYR A 136 9.05 2.91 2.10
N ILE A 137 8.28 2.76 1.02
CA ILE A 137 7.37 3.80 0.53
C ILE A 137 6.33 4.17 1.59
N LEU A 138 5.71 3.17 2.23
CA LEU A 138 4.79 3.38 3.36
C LEU A 138 5.47 4.13 4.51
N TYR A 139 6.74 3.83 4.74
CA TYR A 139 7.52 4.44 5.81
C TYR A 139 7.87 5.90 5.54
N THR A 140 8.27 6.26 4.32
CA THR A 140 8.85 7.57 4.02
C THR A 140 7.90 8.55 3.35
N GLU A 141 6.92 8.09 2.57
CA GLU A 141 6.10 8.95 1.73
C GLU A 141 4.81 9.42 2.42
N ASP A 142 4.24 10.51 1.89
CA ASP A 142 2.92 10.99 2.29
C ASP A 142 1.82 10.08 1.70
N ILE A 143 1.14 9.35 2.59
CA ILE A 143 0.09 8.40 2.25
C ILE A 143 -1.17 9.03 1.67
N TYR A 144 -1.37 10.35 1.85
CA TYR A 144 -2.52 11.07 1.31
C TYR A 144 -2.29 11.54 -0.13
N LYS A 145 -1.05 11.47 -0.63
CA LYS A 145 -0.75 11.75 -2.04
C LYS A 145 -1.32 10.63 -2.91
N ILE A 146 -2.19 10.98 -3.87
CA ILE A 146 -2.93 10.01 -4.73
C ILE A 146 -2.03 8.93 -5.32
N THR A 147 -0.89 9.29 -5.92
CA THR A 147 0.02 8.30 -6.53
C THR A 147 0.60 7.32 -5.52
N THR A 148 0.92 7.82 -4.32
CA THR A 148 1.43 7.00 -3.21
C THR A 148 0.31 6.10 -2.69
N LYS A 149 -0.90 6.65 -2.53
CA LYS A 149 -2.07 5.91 -2.07
C LYS A 149 -2.42 4.74 -2.99
N ILE A 150 -2.44 4.94 -4.31
CA ILE A 150 -2.70 3.88 -5.30
C ILE A 150 -1.65 2.77 -5.17
N TYR A 151 -0.37 3.14 -5.17
CA TYR A 151 0.70 2.16 -5.02
C TYR A 151 0.58 1.38 -3.70
N LEU A 152 0.26 2.05 -2.60
CA LEU A 152 0.12 1.41 -1.29
C LEU A 152 -1.14 0.55 -1.20
N ILE A 153 -2.22 0.88 -1.92
CA ILE A 153 -3.41 0.02 -2.05
C ILE A 153 -2.98 -1.32 -2.67
N ASP A 154 -2.29 -1.30 -3.81
CA ASP A 154 -1.80 -2.52 -4.46
C ASP A 154 -0.87 -3.32 -3.52
N TYR A 155 0.06 -2.63 -2.85
CA TYR A 155 0.97 -3.25 -1.90
C TYR A 155 0.25 -3.94 -0.72
N ILE A 156 -0.76 -3.30 -0.12
CA ILE A 156 -1.57 -3.93 0.95
C ILE A 156 -2.35 -5.12 0.41
N TYR A 157 -2.88 -5.02 -0.81
CA TYR A 157 -3.57 -6.13 -1.45
C TYR A 157 -2.63 -7.34 -1.65
N GLU A 158 -1.41 -7.14 -2.13
CA GLU A 158 -0.41 -8.19 -2.29
C GLU A 158 -0.08 -8.90 -0.98
N LEU A 159 0.08 -8.14 0.11
CA LEU A 159 0.30 -8.69 1.45
C LEU A 159 -0.89 -9.53 1.92
N LEU A 160 -2.13 -9.05 1.72
CA LEU A 160 -3.34 -9.80 2.07
C LEU A 160 -3.46 -11.10 1.26
N VAL A 161 -3.16 -11.04 -0.04
CA VAL A 161 -3.16 -12.22 -0.90
C VAL A 161 -2.14 -13.24 -0.40
N GLN A 162 -0.93 -12.80 -0.04
CA GLN A 162 0.10 -13.68 0.49
C GLN A 162 -0.33 -14.36 1.79
N ILE A 163 -0.92 -13.63 2.74
CA ILE A 163 -1.49 -14.24 3.95
C ILE A 163 -2.61 -15.23 3.58
N SER A 164 -3.45 -14.89 2.59
CA SER A 164 -4.58 -15.74 2.22
C SER A 164 -4.15 -17.11 1.67
N LEU A 165 -2.92 -17.26 1.19
CA LEU A 165 -2.40 -18.55 0.72
C LEU A 165 -2.37 -19.62 1.83
N ASP A 166 -2.25 -19.21 3.10
CA ASP A 166 -2.34 -20.11 4.26
C ASP A 166 -3.79 -20.50 4.59
N TYR A 167 -4.77 -19.85 3.95
CA TYR A 167 -6.20 -20.03 4.17
C TYR A 167 -6.90 -20.30 2.84
N PRO A 168 -6.82 -21.54 2.31
CA PRO A 168 -7.28 -21.86 0.96
C PRO A 168 -8.72 -21.42 0.65
N SER A 169 -9.63 -21.48 1.62
CA SER A 169 -11.01 -21.02 1.47
C SER A 169 -11.10 -19.52 1.16
N ILE A 170 -10.38 -18.69 1.92
CA ILE A 170 -10.26 -17.23 1.73
C ILE A 170 -9.60 -16.93 0.39
N TYR A 171 -8.50 -17.61 0.06
CA TYR A 171 -7.82 -17.45 -1.22
C TYR A 171 -8.73 -17.78 -2.41
N TYR A 172 -9.48 -18.89 -2.34
CA TYR A 172 -10.44 -19.26 -3.39
C TYR A 172 -11.58 -18.27 -3.51
N ARG A 173 -12.05 -17.70 -2.40
CA ARG A 173 -13.05 -16.62 -2.42
C ARG A 173 -12.50 -15.39 -3.15
N ASN A 174 -11.27 -14.96 -2.84
CA ASN A 174 -10.61 -13.86 -3.55
C ASN A 174 -10.51 -14.13 -5.06
N LEU A 175 -10.10 -15.35 -5.46
CA LEU A 175 -10.03 -15.73 -6.88
C LEU A 175 -11.38 -15.66 -7.59
N ILE A 176 -12.47 -16.07 -6.92
CA ILE A 176 -13.82 -15.98 -7.48
C ILE A 176 -14.21 -14.51 -7.68
N GLU A 177 -13.90 -13.63 -6.71
CA GLU A 177 -14.18 -12.19 -6.81
C GLU A 177 -13.39 -11.53 -7.95
N ILE A 178 -12.10 -11.86 -8.11
CA ILE A 178 -11.26 -11.37 -9.23
C ILE A 178 -11.89 -11.77 -10.58
N LEU A 179 -12.25 -13.06 -10.74
CA LEU A 179 -12.85 -13.56 -11.98
C LEU A 179 -14.21 -12.91 -12.26
N GLY A 180 -15.01 -12.68 -11.21
CA GLY A 180 -16.28 -11.97 -11.29
C GLY A 180 -16.10 -10.53 -11.74
N SER A 181 -15.18 -9.81 -11.10
CA SER A 181 -14.88 -8.41 -11.42
C SER A 181 -14.30 -8.23 -12.82
N ALA A 182 -13.37 -9.09 -13.24
CA ALA A 182 -12.81 -9.05 -14.59
C ALA A 182 -13.88 -9.29 -15.66
N LYS A 183 -14.83 -10.19 -15.40
CA LYS A 183 -16.00 -10.41 -16.26
C LYS A 183 -16.86 -9.16 -16.35
N ASP A 184 -17.18 -8.54 -15.22
CA ASP A 184 -18.05 -7.36 -15.16
C ASP A 184 -17.38 -6.11 -15.75
N GLU A 185 -16.07 -5.94 -15.58
CA GLU A 185 -15.29 -4.85 -16.16
C GLU A 185 -15.25 -4.94 -17.68
N ILE A 186 -14.94 -6.12 -18.24
CA ILE A 186 -14.95 -6.35 -19.69
C ILE A 186 -16.32 -6.05 -20.29
N ILE A 187 -17.40 -6.42 -19.61
CA ILE A 187 -18.74 -6.01 -19.98
C ILE A 187 -18.82 -4.48 -19.95
N ASN A 188 -18.59 -3.85 -18.79
CA ASN A 188 -18.77 -2.42 -18.59
C ASN A 188 -18.01 -1.53 -19.59
N VAL A 189 -16.73 -1.79 -19.87
CA VAL A 189 -15.94 -0.99 -20.83
C VAL A 189 -16.38 -1.19 -22.29
N SER A 190 -17.03 -2.32 -22.57
CA SER A 190 -17.53 -2.66 -23.90
C SER A 190 -18.88 -2.01 -24.21
N PHE A 191 -19.62 -1.53 -23.21
CA PHE A 191 -20.90 -0.84 -23.41
C PHE A 191 -20.75 0.67 -23.21
N LYS A 192 -21.19 1.47 -24.19
CA LYS A 192 -21.26 2.92 -24.03
C LYS A 192 -22.44 3.25 -23.11
N LYS A 193 -22.16 3.67 -21.88
CA LYS A 193 -23.18 4.23 -20.97
C LYS A 193 -23.34 5.71 -21.31
N ASN A 194 -24.49 6.09 -21.86
CA ASN A 194 -24.83 7.51 -22.00
C ASN A 194 -25.67 7.92 -20.77
N ASN A 195 -25.11 8.77 -19.93
CA ASN A 195 -25.82 9.36 -18.79
C ASN A 195 -26.43 10.68 -19.27
N TYR A 196 -27.74 10.70 -19.51
CA TYR A 196 -28.43 11.91 -19.97
C TYR A 196 -29.00 12.74 -18.80
N THR A 197 -29.33 12.12 -17.67
CA THR A 197 -29.74 12.72 -16.36
C THR A 197 -29.74 11.65 -15.25
N ASP A 198 -29.84 12.06 -13.96
CA ASP A 198 -29.81 11.20 -12.73
C ASP A 198 -30.77 10.00 -12.70
N THR A 199 -31.71 9.90 -13.65
CA THR A 199 -32.75 8.86 -13.66
C THR A 199 -32.83 8.05 -14.95
N GLN A 200 -31.98 8.31 -15.95
CA GLN A 200 -32.01 7.58 -17.24
C GLN A 200 -30.61 7.14 -17.68
N GLN A 201 -30.30 5.86 -17.43
CA GLN A 201 -29.17 5.16 -18.04
C GLN A 201 -29.64 4.44 -19.30
N THR A 202 -29.03 4.78 -20.45
CA THR A 202 -29.16 3.95 -21.66
C THR A 202 -27.79 3.36 -21.99
N SER A 203 -27.70 2.03 -22.01
CA SER A 203 -26.51 1.31 -22.43
C SER A 203 -26.63 0.97 -23.92
N PHE A 204 -25.70 1.49 -24.73
CA PHE A 204 -25.63 1.18 -26.15
C PHE A 204 -24.44 0.27 -26.43
N LYS A 205 -24.70 -0.86 -27.10
CA LYS A 205 -23.64 -1.76 -27.58
C LYS A 205 -23.12 -1.26 -28.92
N PRO A 206 -21.83 -0.91 -29.05
CA PRO A 206 -21.26 -0.54 -30.34
C PRO A 206 -21.43 -1.68 -31.36
N LYS A 207 -21.84 -1.36 -32.60
CA LYS A 207 -22.20 -2.33 -33.65
C LYS A 207 -21.06 -3.32 -34.03
N PHE A 208 -19.80 -3.00 -33.72
CA PHE A 208 -18.65 -3.84 -34.02
C PHE A 208 -18.40 -4.94 -32.97
N ILE A 209 -19.08 -4.89 -31.82
CA ILE A 209 -18.91 -5.84 -30.72
C ILE A 209 -19.80 -7.06 -30.95
N ARG A 210 -19.18 -8.23 -31.22
CA ARG A 210 -19.89 -9.49 -31.46
C ARG A 210 -20.47 -10.07 -30.17
N GLU A 211 -21.79 -10.17 -30.08
CA GLU A 211 -22.49 -10.66 -28.88
C GLU A 211 -22.13 -12.08 -28.46
N ALA A 212 -22.01 -12.98 -29.43
CA ALA A 212 -21.66 -14.37 -29.17
C ALA A 212 -20.33 -14.50 -28.40
N VAL A 213 -19.33 -13.68 -28.74
CA VAL A 213 -18.00 -13.72 -28.11
C VAL A 213 -18.08 -13.39 -26.61
N TYR A 214 -18.94 -12.45 -26.21
CA TYR A 214 -19.12 -12.09 -24.81
C TYR A 214 -19.90 -13.15 -24.04
N ASN A 215 -20.91 -13.74 -24.67
CA ASN A 215 -21.67 -14.83 -24.07
C ASN A 215 -20.79 -16.06 -23.84
N ASP A 216 -19.92 -16.39 -24.80
CA ASP A 216 -18.96 -17.49 -24.68
C ASP A 216 -17.96 -17.24 -23.55
N TYR A 217 -17.32 -16.07 -23.54
CA TYR A 217 -16.37 -15.67 -22.49
C TYR A 217 -16.99 -15.67 -21.08
N THR A 218 -18.17 -15.06 -20.92
CA THR A 218 -18.90 -15.01 -19.65
C THR A 218 -19.25 -16.42 -19.18
N THR A 219 -19.67 -17.28 -20.11
CA THR A 219 -19.98 -18.68 -19.82
C THR A 219 -18.74 -19.43 -19.35
N ASP A 220 -17.61 -19.24 -20.00
CA ASP A 220 -16.36 -19.92 -19.65
C ASP A 220 -15.80 -19.46 -18.30
N ILE A 221 -15.87 -18.17 -17.98
CA ILE A 221 -15.54 -17.69 -16.64
C ILE A 221 -16.46 -18.28 -15.58
N ASN A 222 -17.77 -18.32 -15.82
CA ASN A 222 -18.70 -18.92 -14.87
C ASN A 222 -18.40 -20.42 -14.65
N LYS A 223 -18.00 -21.16 -15.69
CA LYS A 223 -17.55 -22.56 -15.53
C LYS A 223 -16.31 -22.68 -14.65
N ILE A 224 -15.35 -21.76 -14.79
CA ILE A 224 -14.14 -21.73 -13.95
C ILE A 224 -14.52 -21.43 -12.49
N ILE A 225 -15.35 -20.41 -12.26
CA ILE A 225 -15.85 -20.06 -10.92
C ILE A 225 -16.54 -21.27 -10.27
N GLU A 226 -17.43 -21.96 -10.99
CA GLU A 226 -18.11 -23.14 -10.47
C GLU A 226 -17.16 -24.30 -10.16
N LYS A 227 -16.08 -24.46 -10.94
CA LYS A 227 -15.04 -25.45 -10.66
C LYS A 227 -14.28 -25.12 -9.37
N ILE A 228 -13.94 -23.86 -9.15
CA ILE A 228 -13.27 -23.38 -7.93
C ILE A 228 -14.19 -23.58 -6.70
N ARG A 229 -15.47 -23.20 -6.80
CA ARG A 229 -16.47 -23.39 -5.73
C ARG A 229 -16.58 -24.85 -5.30
N LYS A 230 -16.67 -25.76 -6.27
CA LYS A 230 -16.72 -27.21 -6.00
C LYS A 230 -15.46 -27.69 -5.28
N TYR A 231 -14.28 -27.25 -5.73
CA TYR A 231 -13.02 -27.63 -5.10
C TYR A 231 -12.93 -27.14 -3.65
N ASN A 232 -13.33 -25.90 -3.38
CA ASN A 232 -13.36 -25.33 -2.02
C ASN A 232 -14.29 -26.13 -1.08
N LEU A 233 -15.49 -26.51 -1.54
CA LEU A 233 -16.43 -27.34 -0.77
C LEU A 233 -15.90 -28.73 -0.41
N HIS A 234 -14.95 -29.26 -1.17
CA HIS A 234 -14.34 -30.57 -0.90
C HIS A 234 -13.19 -30.51 0.10
N GLN A 235 -12.54 -29.35 0.28
CA GLN A 235 -11.47 -29.15 1.26
C GLN A 235 -12.01 -28.85 2.67
N ASN A 236 -13.24 -28.34 2.78
CA ASN A 236 -13.90 -28.00 4.05
C ASN A 236 -14.78 -29.14 4.63
N LYS A 237 -14.60 -30.39 4.17
CA LYS A 237 -15.27 -31.60 4.68
C LYS A 237 -14.24 -32.55 5.29
#